data_AF-A0A9W8ZF98-F1
#
_entry.id   AF-A0A9W8ZF98-F1
#
_cell.length_a   1.000
_cell.length_b   1.000
_cell.length_c   1.000
_cell.angle_alpha   90.00
_cell.angle_beta   90.00
_cell.angle_gamma   90.00
#
_symmetry.space_group_name_H-M   'P 1'
#
loop_
_entity.id
_entity.type
_entity.pdbx_description
1 polymer ?
#
loop_
_entity_poly.entity_id
_entity_poly.type
_entity_poly.pdbx_seq_one_letter_code
_entity_poly.pdbx_strand_id
1 'polypeptide(L)'
;MTATFPIHPLPSMQAAFEESMLDATGETGFVPFKTPGRGVKTRQQLLCREADAEELSYNYTYSCHWRHHPKGKHHPLLKTITQIVFGVHLLHQRLEKSTADVADILLKHVNELDSFLQRANEDLEQSLKDMLFRHKCLRVPMEHVNEFDRLLDDRAYRASLLDGNITIERTINRMSQLLNDYLIDISIYRDANHELELYLRDIGDEWAYHNEDVGRIYSAMCGNTGGWAQFLQSLVTKAERLGTMLVQSTQLDCNHIFLSEFVQIELAR
;
A
#
# COMPACT_ATOMS: atom_id res chain seq x y z
N MET A 1 35.24 11.12 -8.53
CA MET A 1 35.56 9.68 -8.53
C MET A 1 34.24 8.96 -8.70
N THR A 2 34.04 8.23 -9.80
CA THR A 2 32.84 7.38 -9.96
C THR A 2 32.93 6.29 -8.91
N ALA A 3 32.03 6.27 -7.93
CA ALA A 3 31.95 5.19 -6.97
C ALA A 3 31.78 3.87 -7.75
N THR A 4 32.69 2.92 -7.56
CA THR A 4 32.57 1.58 -8.14
C THR A 4 31.67 0.76 -7.22
N PHE A 5 30.39 0.63 -7.59
CA PHE A 5 29.45 -0.20 -6.86
C PHE A 5 29.70 -1.69 -7.14
N PRO A 6 29.37 -2.59 -6.19
CA PRO A 6 29.32 -4.02 -6.47
C PRO A 6 28.35 -4.33 -7.61
N ILE A 7 28.68 -5.35 -8.40
CA ILE A 7 27.82 -5.85 -9.45
C ILE A 7 26.73 -6.72 -8.81
N HIS A 8 25.48 -6.36 -9.05
CA HIS A 8 24.29 -7.08 -8.62
C HIS A 8 24.11 -8.34 -9.48
N PRO A 9 23.70 -9.49 -8.91
CA PRO A 9 23.53 -10.74 -9.67
C PRO A 9 22.44 -10.65 -10.75
N LEU A 10 21.45 -9.78 -10.56
CA LEU A 10 20.40 -9.48 -11.53
C LEU A 10 20.66 -8.11 -12.18
N PRO A 11 21.02 -8.04 -13.48
CA PRO A 11 21.30 -6.77 -14.16
C PRO A 11 20.11 -5.79 -14.15
N SER A 12 18.88 -6.31 -14.19
CA SER A 12 17.63 -5.53 -14.12
C SER A 12 17.49 -4.74 -12.81
N MET A 13 18.17 -5.17 -11.74
CA MET A 13 18.12 -4.58 -10.40
C MET A 13 19.32 -3.70 -10.06
N GLN A 14 20.36 -3.66 -10.91
CA GLN A 14 21.62 -2.94 -10.64
C GLN A 14 21.37 -1.47 -10.26
N ALA A 15 20.59 -0.74 -11.05
CA ALA A 15 20.39 0.70 -10.85
C ALA A 15 19.63 1.01 -9.54
N ALA A 16 18.63 0.19 -9.18
CA ALA A 16 17.91 0.32 -7.92
C ALA A 16 18.81 -0.02 -6.72
N PHE A 17 19.65 -1.05 -6.86
CA PHE A 17 20.63 -1.42 -5.85
C PHE A 17 21.64 -0.30 -5.60
N GLU A 18 22.24 0.27 -6.65
CA GLU A 18 23.17 1.40 -6.54
C GLU A 18 22.54 2.61 -5.85
N GLU A 19 21.31 2.96 -6.23
CA GLU A 19 20.58 4.06 -5.58
C GLU A 19 20.34 3.76 -4.09
N SER A 20 19.95 2.53 -3.75
CA SER A 20 19.73 2.15 -2.34
C SER A 20 21.01 2.18 -1.49
N MET A 21 22.17 1.93 -2.10
CA MET A 21 23.47 2.06 -1.44
C MET A 21 23.81 3.53 -1.17
N LEU A 22 23.57 4.42 -2.14
CA LEU A 22 23.74 5.87 -1.98
C LEU A 22 22.77 6.46 -0.95
N ASP A 23 21.55 5.93 -0.88
CA ASP A 23 20.56 6.32 0.15
C ASP A 23 21.09 5.98 1.56
N ALA A 24 21.72 4.82 1.72
CA ALA A 24 22.26 4.38 3.00
C ALA A 24 23.45 5.23 3.47
N THR A 25 24.23 5.82 2.54
CA THR A 25 25.32 6.76 2.88
C THR A 25 24.83 8.20 3.05
N GLY A 26 23.55 8.47 2.79
CA GLY A 26 22.95 9.80 2.86
C GLY A 26 23.31 10.72 1.69
N GLU A 27 24.00 10.19 0.66
CA GLU A 27 24.50 10.96 -0.48
C GLU A 27 23.38 11.46 -1.40
N THR A 28 22.26 10.74 -1.47
CA THR A 28 21.07 11.16 -2.24
C THR A 28 20.23 12.19 -1.49
N GLY A 29 20.49 12.40 -0.19
CA GLY A 29 19.59 13.14 0.70
C GLY A 29 18.21 12.49 0.87
N PHE A 30 18.06 11.22 0.44
CA PHE A 30 16.88 10.40 0.66
C PHE A 30 16.71 10.13 2.14
N VAL A 31 15.51 10.40 2.64
CA VAL A 31 15.11 9.97 3.99
C VAL A 31 14.18 8.79 3.75
N PRO A 32 14.52 7.58 4.23
CA PRO A 32 13.65 6.43 4.12
C PRO A 32 12.24 6.76 4.60
N PHE A 33 11.24 6.29 3.86
CA PHE A 33 9.86 6.40 4.31
C PHE A 33 9.74 5.74 5.67
N LYS A 34 9.65 6.55 6.72
CA LYS A 34 9.36 6.07 8.06
C LYS A 34 7.85 6.02 8.17
N THR A 35 7.27 4.84 8.09
CA THR A 35 5.84 4.78 8.29
C THR A 35 5.50 5.22 9.72
N PRO A 36 4.66 6.24 9.89
CA PRO A 36 4.26 6.67 11.21
C PRO A 36 3.57 5.53 11.95
N GLY A 37 3.89 5.37 13.23
CA GLY A 37 3.33 4.32 14.11
C GLY A 37 1.84 4.52 14.46
N ARG A 38 1.04 5.09 13.55
CA ARG A 38 -0.40 5.29 13.74
C ARG A 38 -1.10 3.98 13.42
N GLY A 39 -1.94 3.50 14.35
CA GLY A 39 -2.77 2.32 14.14
C GLY A 39 -3.87 2.57 13.10
N VAL A 40 -4.39 1.48 12.53
CA VAL A 40 -5.42 1.49 11.45
C VAL A 40 -6.62 2.39 11.79
N LYS A 41 -7.08 2.41 13.04
CA LYS A 41 -8.20 3.26 13.48
C LYS A 41 -7.94 4.75 13.25
N THR A 42 -6.73 5.21 13.60
CA THR A 42 -6.35 6.62 13.43
C THR A 42 -6.18 6.96 11.96
N ARG A 43 -5.56 6.08 11.17
CA ARG A 43 -5.41 6.28 9.71
C ARG A 43 -6.78 6.42 9.04
N GLN A 44 -7.74 5.58 9.44
CA GLN A 44 -9.10 5.58 8.92
C GLN A 44 -9.93 6.76 9.37
N GLN A 45 -9.74 7.24 10.60
CA GLN A 45 -10.36 8.50 11.03
C GLN A 45 -9.90 9.68 10.15
N LEU A 46 -8.60 9.78 9.87
CA LEU A 46 -8.05 10.83 9.03
C LEU A 46 -8.54 10.73 7.58
N LEU A 47 -8.59 9.50 7.05
CA LEU A 47 -9.09 9.21 5.72
C LEU A 47 -10.56 9.64 5.55
N CYS A 48 -11.41 9.22 6.50
CA CYS A 48 -12.87 9.23 6.33
C CYS A 48 -13.62 10.37 7.02
N ARG A 49 -13.04 11.00 8.05
CA ARG A 49 -13.77 11.93 8.95
C ARG A 49 -13.16 13.32 9.01
N GLU A 50 -11.83 13.39 9.10
CA GLU A 50 -11.14 14.67 9.24
C GLU A 50 -11.13 15.44 7.91
N ALA A 51 -11.95 16.48 7.80
CA ALA A 51 -12.14 17.24 6.56
C ALA A 51 -10.83 17.86 6.05
N ASP A 52 -10.05 18.43 6.95
CA ASP A 52 -8.83 19.18 6.62
C ASP A 52 -7.56 18.32 6.61
N ALA A 53 -7.71 16.99 6.69
CA ALA A 53 -6.57 16.08 6.64
C ALA A 53 -5.86 16.14 5.27
N GLU A 54 -4.58 16.49 5.30
CA GLU A 54 -3.68 16.44 4.14
C GLU A 54 -3.41 14.98 3.71
N GLU A 55 -3.12 14.75 2.42
CA GLU A 55 -2.93 13.40 1.87
C GLU A 55 -1.89 12.57 2.64
N LEU A 56 -0.71 13.15 2.89
CA LEU A 56 0.37 12.50 3.65
C LEU A 56 0.01 12.19 5.12
N SER A 57 -1.09 12.72 5.63
CA SER A 57 -1.55 12.44 6.99
C SER A 57 -2.45 11.19 7.08
N TYR A 58 -3.06 10.76 5.97
CA TYR A 58 -3.93 9.58 5.93
C TYR A 58 -3.47 8.49 4.95
N ASN A 59 -2.69 8.83 3.92
CA ASN A 59 -2.22 7.93 2.88
C ASN A 59 -0.74 7.56 3.12
N TYR A 60 -0.54 6.37 3.71
CA TYR A 60 0.75 5.86 4.15
C TYR A 60 1.38 4.87 3.17
N THR A 61 0.94 4.90 1.91
CA THR A 61 1.51 4.07 0.84
C THR A 61 2.90 4.58 0.45
N TYR A 62 3.75 3.68 -0.07
CA TYR A 62 5.06 4.10 -0.58
C TYR A 62 4.89 5.01 -1.79
N SER A 63 3.96 4.67 -2.69
CA SER A 63 3.64 5.49 -3.86
C SER A 63 3.20 6.92 -3.47
N CYS A 64 2.34 7.11 -2.47
CA CYS A 64 1.96 8.45 -2.01
C CYS A 64 3.18 9.26 -1.55
N HIS A 65 3.96 8.70 -0.62
CA HIS A 65 5.11 9.39 -0.06
C HIS A 65 6.20 9.64 -1.12
N TRP A 66 6.38 8.72 -2.05
CA TRP A 66 7.33 8.85 -3.15
C TRP A 66 6.91 9.93 -4.14
N ARG A 67 5.62 10.03 -4.50
CA ARG A 67 5.08 11.11 -5.35
C ARG A 67 5.28 12.50 -4.74
N HIS A 68 5.16 12.62 -3.41
CA HIS A 68 5.34 13.90 -2.71
C HIS A 68 6.81 14.25 -2.43
N HIS A 69 7.67 13.24 -2.29
CA HIS A 69 9.09 13.43 -2.00
C HIS A 69 9.98 12.57 -2.92
N PRO A 70 9.97 12.81 -4.25
CA PRO A 70 10.76 12.03 -5.19
C PRO A 70 12.24 12.42 -5.10
N LYS A 71 12.95 11.83 -4.14
CA LYS A 71 14.41 12.00 -3.97
C LYS A 71 15.22 10.88 -4.62
N GLY A 72 14.56 9.99 -5.36
CA GLY A 72 15.15 8.81 -5.99
C GLY A 72 14.40 8.41 -7.24
N LYS A 73 15.08 7.70 -8.15
CA LYS A 73 14.53 7.22 -9.43
C LYS A 73 13.81 5.88 -9.27
N HIS A 74 14.11 5.13 -8.21
CA HIS A 74 13.58 3.79 -8.01
C HIS A 74 12.63 3.74 -6.82
N HIS A 75 11.56 2.97 -6.98
CA HIS A 75 10.55 2.79 -5.94
C HIS A 75 11.16 2.14 -4.68
N PRO A 76 10.79 2.58 -3.46
CA PRO A 76 11.38 2.05 -2.23
C PRO A 76 11.25 0.53 -2.06
N LEU A 77 10.10 -0.07 -2.39
CA LEU A 77 9.91 -1.53 -2.31
C LEU A 77 10.85 -2.30 -3.25
N LEU A 78 11.09 -1.77 -4.46
CA LEU A 78 12.05 -2.35 -5.40
C LEU A 78 13.46 -2.32 -4.78
N LYS A 79 13.88 -1.17 -4.24
CA LYS A 79 15.17 -1.01 -3.57
C LYS A 79 15.36 -2.02 -2.43
N THR A 80 14.35 -2.20 -1.59
CA THR A 80 14.38 -3.19 -0.49
C THR A 80 14.60 -4.61 -1.02
N ILE A 81 13.91 -5.01 -2.09
CA ILE A 81 14.06 -6.36 -2.67
C ILE A 81 15.43 -6.52 -3.33
N THR A 82 15.96 -5.49 -4.00
CA THR A 82 17.33 -5.56 -4.55
C THR A 82 18.37 -5.80 -3.47
N GLN A 83 18.21 -5.20 -2.29
CA GLN A 83 19.08 -5.44 -1.14
C GLN A 83 18.95 -6.87 -0.61
N ILE A 84 17.74 -7.45 -0.62
CA ILE A 84 17.52 -8.85 -0.25
C ILE A 84 18.22 -9.79 -1.24
N VAL A 85 18.02 -9.60 -2.55
CA VAL A 85 18.68 -10.40 -3.59
C VAL A 85 20.19 -10.35 -3.42
N PHE A 86 20.75 -9.15 -3.25
CA PHE A 86 22.18 -8.97 -3.05
C PHE A 86 22.68 -9.60 -1.75
N GLY A 87 21.94 -9.47 -0.64
CA GLY A 87 22.29 -10.10 0.64
C GLY A 87 22.36 -11.62 0.54
N VAL A 88 21.39 -12.26 -0.12
CA VAL A 88 21.44 -13.71 -0.41
C VAL A 88 22.62 -14.04 -1.32
N HIS A 89 22.91 -13.20 -2.32
CA HIS A 89 24.04 -13.40 -3.21
C HIS A 89 25.40 -13.36 -2.49
N LEU A 90 25.56 -12.47 -1.52
CA LEU A 90 26.77 -12.43 -0.70
C LEU A 90 27.00 -13.78 -0.01
N LEU A 91 25.96 -14.35 0.60
CA LEU A 91 26.04 -15.67 1.25
C LEU A 91 26.34 -16.78 0.23
N HIS A 92 25.69 -16.75 -0.93
CA HIS A 92 25.88 -17.75 -1.98
C HIS A 92 27.33 -17.77 -2.49
N GLN A 93 27.91 -16.58 -2.74
CA GLN A 93 29.28 -16.46 -3.25
C GLN A 93 30.35 -16.44 -2.15
N ARG A 94 29.95 -16.57 -0.88
CA ARG A 94 30.85 -16.47 0.30
C ARG A 94 31.64 -15.16 0.33
N LEU A 95 30.98 -14.07 -0.06
CA LEU A 95 31.54 -12.71 -0.11
C LEU A 95 31.23 -11.91 1.15
N GLU A 96 30.44 -12.47 2.07
CA GLU A 96 30.15 -11.86 3.35
C GLU A 96 31.37 -11.82 4.27
N LYS A 97 31.49 -10.75 5.06
CA LYS A 97 32.46 -10.70 6.17
C LYS A 97 31.98 -11.45 7.40
N SER A 98 30.66 -11.51 7.57
CA SER A 98 29.97 -12.11 8.71
C SER A 98 28.60 -12.57 8.24
N THR A 99 28.32 -13.87 8.37
CA THR A 99 27.00 -14.44 8.09
C THR A 99 25.93 -13.82 8.99
N ALA A 100 26.27 -13.53 10.26
CA ALA A 100 25.35 -12.91 11.21
C ALA A 100 24.95 -11.49 10.78
N ASP A 101 25.92 -10.68 10.32
CA ASP A 101 25.65 -9.30 9.89
C ASP A 101 24.73 -9.28 8.67
N VAL A 102 24.95 -10.19 7.72
CA VAL A 102 24.08 -10.33 6.54
C VAL A 102 22.69 -10.81 6.95
N ALA A 103 22.59 -11.78 7.87
CA ALA A 103 21.31 -12.24 8.39
C ALA A 103 20.51 -11.10 9.07
N ASP A 104 21.17 -10.26 9.86
CA ASP A 104 20.55 -9.11 10.51
C ASP A 104 20.05 -8.06 9.51
N ILE A 105 20.78 -7.83 8.42
CA ILE A 105 20.38 -6.93 7.34
C ILE A 105 19.18 -7.50 6.58
N LEU A 106 19.24 -8.78 6.19
CA LEU A 106 18.15 -9.47 5.51
C LEU A 106 16.88 -9.45 6.36
N LEU A 107 16.97 -9.73 7.65
CA LEU A 107 15.84 -9.71 8.58
C LEU A 107 15.17 -8.33 8.63
N LYS A 108 15.95 -7.24 8.64
CA LYS A 108 15.39 -5.87 8.61
C LYS A 108 14.59 -5.62 7.32
N HIS A 109 15.11 -6.05 6.18
CA HIS A 109 14.42 -5.87 4.90
C HIS A 109 13.17 -6.76 4.77
N VAL A 110 13.24 -8.01 5.25
CA VAL A 110 12.08 -8.91 5.36
C VAL A 110 10.99 -8.26 6.22
N ASN A 111 11.34 -7.77 7.41
CA ASN A 111 10.40 -7.12 8.32
C ASN A 111 9.76 -5.86 7.73
N GLU A 112 10.50 -5.08 6.94
CA GLU A 112 9.97 -3.91 6.22
C GLU A 112 8.89 -4.33 5.22
N LEU A 113 9.15 -5.37 4.44
CA LEU A 113 8.20 -5.90 3.46
C LEU A 113 6.98 -6.54 4.11
N ASP A 114 7.16 -7.29 5.20
CA ASP A 114 6.04 -7.85 5.98
C ASP A 114 5.17 -6.73 6.59
N SER A 115 5.81 -5.67 7.10
CA SER A 115 5.11 -4.51 7.64
C SER A 115 4.29 -3.80 6.57
N PHE A 116 4.79 -3.71 5.33
CA PHE A 116 4.01 -3.23 4.19
C PHE A 116 2.77 -4.11 3.94
N LEU A 117 2.94 -5.43 3.84
CA LEU A 117 1.84 -6.36 3.57
C LEU A 117 0.76 -6.28 4.64
N GLN A 118 1.15 -6.26 5.92
CA GLN A 118 0.22 -6.11 7.03
C GLN A 118 -0.57 -4.80 6.94
N ARG A 119 0.13 -3.68 6.71
CA ARG A 119 -0.50 -2.36 6.61
C ARG A 119 -1.48 -2.27 5.45
N ALA A 120 -1.09 -2.78 4.27
CA ALA A 120 -1.95 -2.84 3.10
C ALA A 120 -3.20 -3.66 3.37
N ASN A 121 -3.07 -4.81 4.05
CA ASN A 121 -4.23 -5.63 4.42
C ASN A 121 -5.18 -4.88 5.37
N GLU A 122 -4.65 -4.28 6.45
CA GLU A 122 -5.42 -3.53 7.42
C GLU A 122 -6.20 -2.37 6.77
N ASP A 123 -5.52 -1.59 5.92
CA ASP A 123 -6.11 -0.42 5.28
C ASP A 123 -7.17 -0.82 4.24
N LEU A 124 -6.91 -1.83 3.42
CA LEU A 124 -7.88 -2.33 2.43
C LEU A 124 -9.11 -2.94 3.11
N GLU A 125 -8.93 -3.76 4.15
CA GLU A 125 -10.05 -4.36 4.87
C GLU A 125 -10.92 -3.31 5.57
N GLN A 126 -10.30 -2.34 6.23
CA GLN A 126 -11.04 -1.33 6.96
C GLN A 126 -11.74 -0.34 6.01
N SER A 127 -11.12 0.00 4.88
CA SER A 127 -11.74 0.81 3.83
C SER A 127 -12.93 0.10 3.20
N LEU A 128 -12.81 -1.22 2.94
CA LEU A 128 -13.92 -2.02 2.41
C LEU A 128 -15.11 -2.07 3.39
N LYS A 129 -14.84 -2.26 4.69
CA LYS A 129 -15.90 -2.24 5.73
C LYS A 129 -16.60 -0.89 5.79
N ASP A 130 -15.85 0.21 5.74
CA ASP A 130 -16.41 1.57 5.77
C ASP A 130 -17.26 1.85 4.52
N MET A 131 -16.76 1.49 3.33
CA MET A 131 -17.51 1.67 2.08
C MET A 131 -18.77 0.81 2.00
N LEU A 132 -18.74 -0.43 2.49
CA LEU A 132 -19.95 -1.26 2.57
C LEU A 132 -21.02 -0.62 3.47
N PHE A 133 -20.60 -0.02 4.59
CA PHE A 133 -21.51 0.71 5.48
C PHE A 133 -22.10 1.94 4.78
N ARG A 134 -21.25 2.77 4.17
CA ARG A 134 -21.69 3.98 3.46
C ARG A 134 -22.60 3.66 2.28
N HIS A 135 -22.28 2.63 1.51
CA HIS A 135 -23.13 2.14 0.43
C HIS A 135 -24.53 1.76 0.94
N LYS A 136 -24.61 1.06 2.08
CA LYS A 136 -25.89 0.75 2.71
C LYS A 136 -26.63 2.03 3.12
N CYS A 137 -25.94 3.02 3.68
CA CYS A 137 -26.54 4.31 4.04
C CYS A 137 -27.12 5.04 2.81
N LEU A 138 -26.42 5.02 1.68
CA LEU A 138 -26.92 5.61 0.41
C LEU A 138 -28.14 4.88 -0.15
N ARG A 139 -28.22 3.56 0.07
CA ARG A 139 -29.29 2.73 -0.50
C ARG A 139 -30.62 2.82 0.25
N VAL A 140 -30.59 2.95 1.59
CA VAL A 140 -31.79 2.95 2.44
C VAL A 140 -32.82 4.02 2.02
N PRO A 141 -32.44 5.29 1.77
CA PRO A 141 -33.38 6.31 1.26
C PRO A 141 -34.08 5.90 -0.04
N MET A 142 -33.38 5.20 -0.93
CA MET A 142 -33.93 4.77 -2.22
C MET A 142 -34.91 3.60 -2.09
N GLU A 143 -34.79 2.79 -1.05
CA GLU A 143 -35.70 1.68 -0.75
C GLU A 143 -37.01 2.18 -0.07
N HIS A 144 -36.98 3.38 0.53
CA HIS A 144 -38.07 3.94 1.35
C HIS A 144 -38.40 5.39 0.95
N VAL A 145 -38.69 5.60 -0.33
CA VAL A 145 -38.86 6.94 -0.93
C VAL A 145 -39.95 7.77 -0.23
N ASN A 146 -41.09 7.18 0.10
CA ASN A 146 -42.21 7.93 0.71
C ASN A 146 -41.88 8.42 2.12
N GLU A 147 -41.19 7.61 2.93
CA GLU A 147 -40.73 7.99 4.25
C GLU A 147 -39.61 9.03 4.15
N PHE A 148 -38.71 8.85 3.19
CA PHE A 148 -37.64 9.80 2.92
C PHE A 148 -38.16 11.18 2.51
N ASP A 149 -39.13 11.25 1.60
CA ASP A 149 -39.77 12.50 1.18
C ASP A 149 -40.37 13.28 2.36
N ARG A 150 -40.99 12.57 3.31
CA ARG A 150 -41.53 13.19 4.53
C ARG A 150 -40.44 13.71 5.46
N LEU A 151 -39.28 13.07 5.50
CA LEU A 151 -38.13 13.55 6.29
C LEU A 151 -37.48 14.78 5.65
N LEU A 152 -37.57 14.93 4.32
CA LEU A 152 -37.03 16.10 3.61
C LEU A 152 -37.76 17.41 3.97
N ASP A 153 -38.97 17.37 4.51
CA ASP A 153 -39.64 18.56 5.03
C ASP A 153 -38.85 19.22 6.18
N ASP A 154 -38.13 18.42 6.97
CA ASP A 154 -37.28 18.92 8.05
C ASP A 154 -35.97 19.52 7.50
N ARG A 155 -35.79 20.82 7.75
CA ARG A 155 -34.58 21.56 7.37
C ARG A 155 -33.32 20.99 8.04
N ALA A 156 -33.41 20.54 9.29
CA ALA A 156 -32.27 19.97 10.00
C ALA A 156 -31.85 18.63 9.38
N TYR A 157 -32.83 17.81 8.98
CA TYR A 157 -32.58 16.56 8.25
C TYR A 157 -31.90 16.82 6.90
N ARG A 158 -32.42 17.77 6.10
CA ARG A 158 -31.80 18.17 4.83
C ARG A 158 -30.35 18.62 4.98
N ALA A 159 -30.06 19.44 6.00
CA ALA A 159 -28.70 19.90 6.27
C ALA A 159 -27.75 18.74 6.64
N SER A 160 -28.21 17.82 7.49
CA SER A 160 -27.44 16.63 7.88
C SER A 160 -27.19 15.68 6.69
N LEU A 161 -28.17 15.55 5.80
CA LEU A 161 -28.05 14.74 4.59
C LEU A 161 -26.98 15.31 3.64
N LEU A 162 -26.98 16.64 3.44
CA LEU A 162 -26.00 17.31 2.60
C LEU A 162 -24.57 17.16 3.15
N ASP A 163 -24.37 17.34 4.45
CA ASP A 163 -23.07 17.14 5.12
C ASP A 163 -22.60 15.67 5.01
N GLY A 164 -23.54 14.73 5.15
CA GLY A 164 -23.30 13.31 4.93
C GLY A 164 -22.79 13.01 3.52
N ASN A 165 -23.44 13.56 2.49
CA ASN A 165 -23.05 13.37 1.09
C ASN A 165 -21.66 13.96 0.81
N ILE A 166 -21.38 15.19 1.26
CA ILE A 166 -20.05 15.81 1.14
C ILE A 166 -18.97 14.91 1.77
N THR A 167 -19.28 14.32 2.92
CA THR A 167 -18.34 13.43 3.61
C THR A 167 -18.15 12.10 2.86
N ILE A 168 -19.20 11.56 2.24
CA ILE A 168 -19.13 10.35 1.42
C ILE A 168 -18.30 10.60 0.16
N GLU A 169 -18.59 11.65 -0.59
CA GLU A 169 -17.86 12.01 -1.81
C GLU A 169 -16.35 12.19 -1.53
N ARG A 170 -16.02 12.94 -0.48
CA ARG A 170 -14.63 13.11 -0.02
C ARG A 170 -13.97 11.78 0.30
N THR A 171 -14.68 10.90 1.01
CA THR A 171 -14.15 9.59 1.40
C THR A 171 -13.90 8.71 0.18
N ILE A 172 -14.83 8.67 -0.77
CA ILE A 172 -14.70 7.93 -2.03
C ILE A 172 -13.47 8.40 -2.80
N ASN A 173 -13.29 9.73 -2.93
CA ASN A 173 -12.14 10.29 -3.64
C ASN A 173 -10.81 9.92 -2.98
N ARG A 174 -10.70 10.10 -1.66
CA ARG A 174 -9.48 9.76 -0.90
C ARG A 174 -9.18 8.25 -0.92
N MET A 175 -10.20 7.41 -0.77
CA MET A 175 -10.04 5.95 -0.85
C MET A 175 -9.64 5.49 -2.25
N SER A 176 -10.14 6.14 -3.30
CA SER A 176 -9.75 5.82 -4.68
C SER A 176 -8.27 6.13 -4.91
N GLN A 177 -7.78 7.27 -4.39
CA GLN A 177 -6.35 7.62 -4.43
C GLN A 177 -5.50 6.59 -3.65
N LEU A 178 -5.89 6.29 -2.41
CA LEU A 178 -5.23 5.29 -1.57
C LEU A 178 -5.17 3.91 -2.25
N LEU A 179 -6.28 3.48 -2.87
CA LEU A 179 -6.37 2.21 -3.59
C LEU A 179 -5.44 2.17 -4.80
N ASN A 180 -5.39 3.25 -5.59
CA ASN A 180 -4.51 3.34 -6.75
C ASN A 180 -3.03 3.28 -6.35
N ASP A 181 -2.64 3.99 -5.29
CA ASP A 181 -1.28 3.93 -4.77
C ASP A 181 -0.93 2.51 -4.27
N TYR A 182 -1.84 1.83 -3.56
CA TYR A 182 -1.63 0.43 -3.16
C TYR A 182 -1.50 -0.53 -4.35
N LEU A 183 -2.28 -0.35 -5.41
CA LEU A 183 -2.18 -1.18 -6.62
C LEU A 183 -0.80 -1.04 -7.29
N ILE A 184 -0.23 0.17 -7.31
CA ILE A 184 1.12 0.43 -7.80
C ILE A 184 2.14 -0.28 -6.89
N ASP A 185 2.07 -0.06 -5.58
CA ASP A 185 2.99 -0.66 -4.60
C ASP A 185 2.97 -2.20 -4.67
N ILE A 186 1.78 -2.80 -4.73
CA ILE A 186 1.56 -4.24 -4.85
C ILE A 186 2.15 -4.78 -6.15
N SER A 187 1.96 -4.09 -7.28
CA SER A 187 2.52 -4.52 -8.57
C SER A 187 4.05 -4.52 -8.52
N ILE A 188 4.65 -3.44 -8.02
CA ILE A 188 6.11 -3.31 -7.92
C ILE A 188 6.70 -4.40 -7.02
N TYR A 189 6.07 -4.66 -5.87
CA TYR A 189 6.50 -5.75 -5.00
C TYR A 189 6.34 -7.10 -5.70
N ARG A 190 5.16 -7.42 -6.25
CA ARG A 190 4.93 -8.70 -6.93
C ARG A 190 5.98 -8.98 -8.01
N ASP A 191 6.26 -7.99 -8.87
CA ASP A 191 7.17 -8.17 -9.98
C ASP A 191 8.63 -8.36 -9.49
N ALA A 192 9.06 -7.59 -8.48
CA ALA A 192 10.39 -7.76 -7.88
C ALA A 192 10.52 -9.05 -7.04
N ASN A 193 9.45 -9.48 -6.35
CA ASN A 193 9.41 -10.76 -5.63
C ASN A 193 9.54 -11.94 -6.59
N HIS A 194 8.92 -11.85 -7.77
CA HIS A 194 9.07 -12.87 -8.79
C HIS A 194 10.52 -13.02 -9.24
N GLU A 195 11.23 -11.91 -9.50
CA GLU A 195 12.67 -11.96 -9.83
C GLU A 195 13.51 -12.57 -8.71
N LEU A 196 13.21 -12.27 -7.45
CA LEU A 196 13.87 -12.91 -6.29
C LEU A 196 13.57 -14.42 -6.24
N GLU A 197 12.33 -14.83 -6.47
CA GLU A 197 11.94 -16.25 -6.55
C GLU A 197 12.70 -16.99 -7.66
N LEU A 198 12.78 -16.38 -8.86
CA LEU A 198 13.54 -16.92 -9.98
C LEU A 198 15.03 -17.07 -9.62
N TYR A 199 15.61 -16.06 -8.99
CA TYR A 199 17.01 -16.08 -8.55
C TYR A 199 17.27 -17.16 -7.52
N LEU A 200 16.42 -17.29 -6.49
CA LEU A 200 16.54 -18.35 -5.48
C LEU A 200 16.47 -19.73 -6.12
N ARG A 201 15.54 -19.94 -7.05
CA ARG A 201 15.42 -21.21 -7.76
C ARG A 201 16.65 -21.52 -8.62
N ASP A 202 17.25 -20.52 -9.23
CA ASP A 202 18.44 -20.69 -10.10
C ASP A 202 19.68 -21.08 -9.29
N ILE A 203 19.91 -20.46 -8.13
CA ILE A 203 21.07 -20.78 -7.29
C ILE A 203 20.94 -22.13 -6.57
N GLY A 204 19.72 -22.66 -6.41
CA GLY A 204 19.45 -23.93 -5.75
C GLY A 204 19.82 -23.93 -4.26
N ASP A 205 19.74 -25.10 -3.62
CA ASP A 205 20.03 -25.28 -2.18
C ASP A 205 21.38 -25.95 -1.89
N GLU A 206 22.01 -26.57 -2.90
CA GLU A 206 23.25 -27.35 -2.75
C GLU A 206 24.39 -26.56 -2.09
N TRP A 207 24.54 -25.28 -2.43
CA TRP A 207 25.59 -24.40 -1.89
C TRP A 207 25.47 -24.19 -0.37
N ALA A 208 24.26 -24.33 0.16
CA ALA A 208 23.94 -24.05 1.56
C ALA A 208 24.11 -25.28 2.47
N TYR A 209 24.26 -26.50 1.92
CA TYR A 209 24.37 -27.74 2.70
C TYR A 209 25.59 -27.80 3.63
N HIS A 210 26.63 -27.03 3.32
CA HIS A 210 27.88 -27.01 4.10
C HIS A 210 27.84 -26.07 5.32
N ASN A 211 26.80 -25.24 5.45
CA ASN A 211 26.64 -24.32 6.57
C ASN A 211 25.16 -24.28 6.98
N GLU A 212 24.86 -24.85 8.14
CA GLU A 212 23.49 -24.99 8.62
C GLU A 212 22.78 -23.64 8.79
N ASP A 213 23.47 -22.60 9.28
CA ASP A 213 22.86 -21.28 9.47
C ASP A 213 22.51 -20.65 8.12
N VAL A 214 23.38 -20.79 7.13
CA VAL A 214 23.13 -20.36 5.75
C VAL A 214 21.98 -21.15 5.12
N GLY A 215 21.93 -22.46 5.34
CA GLY A 215 20.81 -23.32 4.93
C GLY A 215 19.48 -22.86 5.50
N ARG A 216 19.44 -22.49 6.79
CA ARG A 216 18.23 -21.94 7.42
C ARG A 216 17.82 -20.60 6.80
N ILE A 217 18.77 -19.69 6.52
CA ILE A 217 18.50 -18.41 5.87
C ILE A 217 17.92 -18.63 4.47
N TYR A 218 18.55 -19.46 3.66
CA TYR A 218 18.09 -19.75 2.29
C TYR A 218 16.68 -20.37 2.29
N SER A 219 16.44 -21.37 3.15
CA SER A 219 15.12 -21.99 3.28
C SER A 219 14.06 -20.99 3.74
N ALA A 220 14.39 -20.09 4.68
CA ALA A 220 13.49 -19.03 5.12
C ALA A 220 13.17 -18.06 3.98
N MET A 221 14.16 -17.68 3.17
CA MET A 221 13.94 -16.80 2.02
C MET A 221 13.03 -17.43 0.97
N CYS A 222 13.19 -18.73 0.66
CA CYS A 222 12.28 -19.45 -0.24
C CYS A 222 10.84 -19.51 0.33
N GLY A 223 10.71 -19.71 1.64
CA GLY A 223 9.42 -19.66 2.32
C GLY A 223 8.77 -18.28 2.25
N ASN A 224 9.56 -17.23 2.48
CA ASN A 224 9.10 -15.84 2.44
C ASN A 224 8.61 -15.45 1.05
N THR A 225 9.38 -15.72 -0.02
CA THR A 225 8.96 -15.37 -1.39
C THR A 225 7.65 -16.04 -1.80
N GLY A 226 7.48 -17.32 -1.45
CA GLY A 226 6.24 -18.06 -1.68
C GLY A 226 5.07 -17.50 -0.85
N GLY A 227 5.29 -17.21 0.43
CA GLY A 227 4.29 -16.60 1.31
C GLY A 227 3.86 -15.21 0.84
N TRP A 228 4.81 -14.37 0.45
CA TRP A 228 4.58 -13.04 -0.08
C TRP A 228 3.77 -13.08 -1.38
N ALA A 229 4.08 -13.99 -2.30
CA ALA A 229 3.32 -14.15 -3.55
C ALA A 229 1.84 -14.45 -3.28
N GLN A 230 1.55 -15.39 -2.37
CA GLN A 230 0.17 -15.72 -1.97
C GLN A 230 -0.53 -14.54 -1.28
N PHE A 231 0.18 -13.83 -0.41
CA PHE A 231 -0.37 -12.70 0.32
C PHE A 231 -0.67 -11.51 -0.60
N LEU A 232 0.23 -11.20 -1.54
CA LEU A 232 0.04 -10.16 -2.56
C LEU A 232 -1.19 -10.48 -3.43
N GLN A 233 -1.38 -11.75 -3.83
CA GLN A 233 -2.59 -12.15 -4.55
C GLN A 233 -3.87 -11.93 -3.73
N SER A 234 -3.82 -12.21 -2.42
CA SER A 234 -4.93 -11.91 -1.51
C SER A 234 -5.22 -10.40 -1.40
N LEU A 235 -4.18 -9.57 -1.40
CA LEU A 235 -4.32 -8.11 -1.41
C LEU A 235 -4.97 -7.61 -2.71
N VAL A 236 -4.56 -8.13 -3.87
CA VAL A 236 -5.19 -7.80 -5.17
C VAL A 236 -6.69 -8.09 -5.14
N THR A 237 -7.11 -9.27 -4.68
CA THR A 237 -8.53 -9.61 -4.57
C THR A 237 -9.29 -8.65 -3.64
N LYS A 238 -8.68 -8.20 -2.54
CA LYS A 238 -9.29 -7.19 -1.65
C LYS A 238 -9.38 -5.82 -2.31
N ALA A 239 -8.33 -5.41 -3.02
CA ALA A 239 -8.25 -4.16 -3.77
C ALA A 239 -9.34 -4.10 -4.87
N GLU A 240 -9.53 -5.19 -5.62
CA GLU A 240 -10.59 -5.31 -6.64
C GLU A 240 -12.00 -5.19 -6.05
N ARG A 241 -12.23 -5.84 -4.89
CA ARG A 241 -13.50 -5.72 -4.17
C ARG A 241 -13.76 -4.29 -3.69
N LEU A 242 -12.74 -3.63 -3.15
CA LEU A 242 -12.85 -2.23 -2.75
C LEU A 242 -13.10 -1.32 -3.97
N GLY A 243 -12.37 -1.51 -5.07
CA GLY A 243 -12.56 -0.77 -6.32
C GLY A 243 -13.98 -0.90 -6.86
N THR A 244 -14.51 -2.13 -6.92
CA THR A 244 -15.91 -2.39 -7.29
C THR A 244 -16.87 -1.64 -6.38
N MET A 245 -16.61 -1.65 -5.07
CA MET A 245 -17.47 -1.00 -4.09
C MET A 245 -17.45 0.53 -4.22
N LEU A 246 -16.29 1.11 -4.53
CA LEU A 246 -16.13 2.54 -4.78
C LEU A 246 -16.93 2.96 -6.01
N VAL A 247 -16.79 2.24 -7.14
CA VAL A 247 -17.54 2.51 -8.38
C VAL A 247 -19.06 2.47 -8.14
N GLN A 248 -19.55 1.43 -7.47
CA GLN A 248 -20.97 1.31 -7.13
C GLN A 248 -21.45 2.44 -6.21
N SER A 249 -20.63 2.86 -5.25
CA SER A 249 -20.97 3.96 -4.34
C SER A 249 -20.98 5.31 -5.06
N THR A 250 -20.03 5.55 -5.97
CA THR A 250 -20.04 6.74 -6.84
C THR A 250 -21.30 6.80 -7.71
N GLN A 251 -21.71 5.68 -8.30
CA GLN A 251 -22.93 5.63 -9.12
C GLN A 251 -24.20 5.95 -8.32
N LEU A 252 -24.31 5.42 -7.09
CA LEU A 252 -25.43 5.73 -6.19
C LEU A 252 -25.39 7.17 -5.70
N ASP A 253 -24.21 7.69 -5.37
CA ASP A 253 -24.02 9.07 -4.96
C ASP A 253 -24.41 10.04 -6.08
N CYS A 254 -24.01 9.78 -7.33
CA CYS A 254 -24.47 10.56 -8.49
C CYS A 254 -25.99 10.57 -8.62
N ASN A 255 -26.66 9.43 -8.41
CA ASN A 255 -28.13 9.37 -8.40
C ASN A 255 -28.74 10.16 -7.23
N HIS A 256 -28.03 10.22 -6.10
CA HIS A 256 -28.44 10.96 -4.90
C HIS A 256 -28.16 12.47 -5.01
N ILE A 257 -27.16 12.89 -5.80
CA ILE A 257 -26.85 14.29 -6.11
C ILE A 257 -28.00 14.94 -6.88
N PHE A 258 -28.62 14.23 -7.83
CA PHE A 258 -29.83 14.71 -8.51
C PHE A 258 -31.01 14.97 -7.55
N LEU A 259 -31.15 14.18 -6.49
CA LEU A 259 -32.11 14.44 -5.42
C LEU A 259 -31.67 15.62 -4.54
N SER A 260 -30.37 15.79 -4.31
CA SER A 260 -29.82 16.89 -3.51
C SER A 260 -29.87 18.26 -4.21
N GLU A 261 -29.73 18.33 -5.54
CA GLU A 261 -29.93 19.54 -6.32
C GLU A 261 -31.39 20.01 -6.23
N PHE A 262 -32.33 19.06 -6.26
CA PHE A 262 -33.75 19.33 -6.00
C PHE A 262 -33.95 19.91 -4.59
N VAL A 263 -33.31 19.33 -3.58
CA VAL A 263 -33.33 19.81 -2.19
C VAL A 263 -32.67 21.18 -2.02
N GLN A 264 -31.57 21.48 -2.74
CA GLN A 264 -30.93 22.81 -2.73
C GLN A 264 -31.83 23.87 -3.37
N ILE A 265 -32.53 23.55 -4.45
CA ILE A 265 -33.54 24.42 -5.07
C ILE A 265 -34.69 24.69 -4.08
N GLU A 266 -35.13 23.69 -3.32
CA GLU A 266 -36.17 23.83 -2.29
C GLU A 266 -35.71 24.62 -1.06
N LEU A 267 -34.41 24.60 -0.70
CA LEU A 267 -33.83 25.38 0.40
C LEU A 267 -33.61 26.86 0.03
N ALA A 268 -33.48 27.17 -1.26
CA ALA A 268 -33.31 28.52 -1.78
C ALA A 268 -34.65 29.26 -2.02
N ARG A 269 -35.78 28.56 -1.88
CA ARG A 269 -37.14 29.10 -1.89
C ARG A 269 -37.64 29.35 -0.47
#